data_AF-A0A6N2B407-F1
#
_entry.id   AF-A0A6N2B407-F1
#
_cell.length_a   1.000
_cell.length_b   1.000
_cell.length_c   1.000
_cell.angle_alpha   90.00
_cell.angle_beta   90.00
_cell.angle_gamma   90.00
#
_symmetry.space_group_name_H-M   'P 1'
#
loop_
_entity.id
_entity.type
_entity.pdbx_description
1 polymer ?
#
loop_
_entity_poly.entity_id
_entity_poly.type
_entity_poly.pdbx_seq_one_letter_code
_entity_poly.pdbx_strand_id
1 'polypeptide(L)'
;MDIELAKCECCGLKEDCTQDYISQVKENFDGKWLCGLCSEAVRDEVNRGKKQFLCMEDALKAHMSFCRKYKSNPAIKVADGMRQMLRRRSDLTSSSSSNSSNSKKYSRSTSSISYY
;
A
#
# COMPACT_ATOMS: atom_id res chain seq x y z
N MET A 1 -34.87 10.92 -2.48
CA MET A 1 -33.80 9.93 -2.65
C MET A 1 -32.93 10.06 -1.43
N ASP A 2 -32.95 9.06 -0.55
CA ASP A 2 -32.26 9.14 0.73
C ASP A 2 -30.78 8.84 0.55
N ILE A 3 -29.94 9.72 1.07
CA ILE A 3 -28.49 9.67 0.97
C ILE A 3 -27.94 9.27 2.34
N GLU A 4 -27.03 8.31 2.36
CA GLU A 4 -26.31 7.87 3.56
C GLU A 4 -24.80 7.90 3.36
N LEU A 5 -24.08 8.22 4.44
CA LEU A 5 -22.63 8.20 4.47
C LEU A 5 -22.12 6.75 4.66
N ALA A 6 -21.75 6.10 3.56
CA ALA A 6 -21.33 4.71 3.54
C ALA A 6 -19.80 4.58 3.56
N LYS A 7 -19.27 3.67 4.39
CA LYS A 7 -17.82 3.45 4.54
C LYS A 7 -17.38 2.19 3.79
N CYS A 8 -16.52 2.35 2.78
CA CYS A 8 -15.96 1.25 2.00
C CYS A 8 -15.25 0.23 2.90
N GLU A 9 -15.60 -1.05 2.76
CA GLU A 9 -15.04 -2.14 3.57
C GLU A 9 -13.61 -2.51 3.17
N CYS A 10 -13.18 -2.13 1.97
CA CYS A 10 -11.83 -2.33 1.48
C CYS A 10 -10.84 -1.29 2.05
N CYS A 11 -10.99 -0.03 1.62
CA CYS A 11 -10.04 1.05 1.89
C CYS A 11 -10.46 1.99 3.02
N GLY A 12 -11.71 1.93 3.48
CA GLY A 12 -12.23 2.79 4.55
C GLY A 12 -12.64 4.20 4.12
N LEU A 13 -12.56 4.51 2.82
CA LEU A 13 -13.11 5.75 2.25
C LEU A 13 -14.61 5.85 2.55
N LYS A 14 -15.08 7.06 2.88
CA LYS A 14 -16.50 7.33 3.10
C LYS A 14 -17.05 8.11 1.92
N GLU A 15 -18.22 7.73 1.44
CA GLU A 15 -18.92 8.36 0.32
C GLU A 15 -20.39 8.58 0.69
N ASP A 16 -20.95 9.71 0.26
CA ASP A 16 -22.39 9.96 0.35
C ASP A 16 -23.07 9.26 -0.83
N CYS A 17 -23.90 8.27 -0.53
CA CYS A 17 -24.49 7.39 -1.53
C CYS A 17 -25.97 7.14 -1.27
N THR A 18 -26.73 6.97 -2.34
CA THR A 18 -28.15 6.64 -2.26
C THR A 18 -28.34 5.19 -1.82
N GLN A 19 -29.41 4.89 -1.07
CA GLN A 19 -29.70 3.51 -0.64
C GLN A 19 -29.75 2.49 -1.79
N ASP A 20 -30.32 2.88 -2.93
CA ASP A 20 -30.43 2.01 -4.10
C ASP A 20 -29.05 1.62 -4.64
N TYR A 21 -28.16 2.61 -4.79
CA TYR A 21 -26.77 2.36 -5.20
C TYR A 21 -26.00 1.51 -4.19
N ILE A 22 -26.19 1.74 -2.88
CA ILE A 22 -25.58 0.90 -1.83
C ILE A 22 -26.01 -0.55 -1.95
N SER A 23 -27.30 -0.78 -2.16
CA SER A 23 -27.88 -2.12 -2.29
C SER A 23 -27.37 -2.82 -3.55
N GLN A 24 -27.35 -2.11 -4.68
CA GLN A 24 -26.81 -2.63 -5.95
C GLN A 24 -25.34 -3.03 -5.83
N VAL A 25 -24.50 -2.20 -5.21
CA VAL A 25 -23.08 -2.54 -5.03
C VAL A 25 -22.94 -3.77 -4.13
N LYS A 26 -23.67 -3.85 -3.02
CA LYS A 26 -23.63 -5.04 -2.15
C LYS A 26 -24.05 -6.32 -2.87
N GLU A 27 -25.06 -6.27 -3.73
CA GLU A 27 -25.48 -7.41 -4.55
C GLU A 27 -24.35 -7.92 -5.47
N ASN A 28 -23.57 -7.00 -6.05
CA ASN A 28 -22.48 -7.33 -6.97
C ASN A 28 -21.20 -7.83 -6.27
N PHE A 29 -21.03 -7.57 -4.98
CA PHE A 29 -19.75 -7.75 -4.28
C PHE A 29 -19.89 -8.55 -2.97
N ASP A 30 -20.65 -9.65 -3.00
CA ASP A 30 -20.77 -10.59 -1.87
C ASP A 30 -21.26 -9.90 -0.57
N GLY A 31 -22.27 -9.05 -0.71
CA GLY A 31 -22.88 -8.29 0.37
C GLY A 31 -22.04 -7.12 0.89
N LYS A 32 -20.85 -6.88 0.33
CA LYS A 32 -19.92 -5.86 0.81
C LYS A 32 -20.11 -4.54 0.08
N TRP A 33 -20.08 -3.45 0.84
CA TRP A 33 -20.05 -2.12 0.26
C TRP A 33 -18.62 -1.71 -0.13
N LEU A 34 -18.44 -1.33 -1.39
CA LEU A 34 -17.21 -0.82 -1.96
C LEU A 34 -17.41 0.60 -2.48
N CYS A 35 -16.42 1.46 -2.30
CA CYS A 35 -16.43 2.78 -2.94
C CYS A 35 -16.34 2.65 -4.46
N GLY A 36 -16.68 3.73 -5.19
CA GLY A 36 -16.63 3.73 -6.66
C GLY A 36 -15.29 3.24 -7.23
N LEU A 37 -14.18 3.70 -6.66
CA LEU A 37 -12.83 3.31 -7.11
C LEU A 37 -12.49 1.83 -6.86
N CYS A 38 -12.85 1.28 -5.69
CA CYS A 38 -12.63 -0.14 -5.41
C CYS A 38 -13.54 -1.02 -6.28
N SER A 39 -14.78 -0.59 -6.53
CA SER A 39 -15.73 -1.30 -7.40
C SER A 39 -15.24 -1.38 -8.85
N GLU A 40 -14.66 -0.30 -9.38
CA GLU A 40 -14.03 -0.32 -10.71
C GLU A 40 -12.77 -1.20 -10.73
N ALA A 41 -11.91 -1.10 -9.71
CA ALA A 41 -10.70 -1.91 -9.65
C ALA A 41 -10.98 -3.42 -9.63
N VAL A 42 -11.97 -3.86 -8.83
CA VAL A 42 -12.37 -5.27 -8.79
C VAL A 42 -12.93 -5.72 -10.16
N ARG A 43 -13.77 -4.90 -10.81
CA ARG A 43 -14.30 -5.23 -12.15
C ARG A 43 -13.21 -5.29 -13.22
N ASP A 44 -12.21 -4.40 -13.17
CA ASP A 44 -11.04 -4.46 -14.08
C ASP A 44 -10.22 -5.74 -13.86
N GLU A 45 -10.04 -6.17 -12.61
CA GLU A 45 -9.33 -7.42 -12.28
C GLU A 45 -10.07 -8.65 -12.84
N VAL A 46 -11.40 -8.69 -12.77
CA VAL A 46 -12.22 -9.74 -13.40
C VAL A 46 -12.09 -9.72 -14.93
N ASN A 47 -12.14 -8.54 -15.54
CA ASN A 47 -12.15 -8.38 -17.00
C ASN A 47 -10.75 -8.57 -17.64
N ARG A 48 -9.66 -8.44 -16.88
CA ARG A 48 -8.28 -8.49 -17.40
C ARG A 48 -7.80 -9.84 -17.92
N GLY A 49 -8.65 -10.87 -17.96
CA GLY A 49 -8.57 -11.98 -18.93
C GLY A 49 -7.33 -12.90 -18.91
N LYS A 50 -6.35 -12.67 -18.04
CA LYS A 50 -5.16 -13.54 -17.91
C LYS A 50 -5.34 -14.52 -16.76
N LYS A 51 -6.29 -15.46 -16.90
CA LYS A 51 -6.41 -16.71 -16.11
C LYS A 51 -6.46 -16.63 -14.56
N GLN A 52 -6.35 -15.46 -13.93
CA GLN A 52 -6.13 -15.39 -12.47
C GLN A 52 -7.43 -15.41 -11.65
N PHE A 53 -8.53 -14.85 -12.15
CA PHE A 53 -9.81 -14.86 -11.45
C PHE A 53 -10.94 -15.23 -12.41
N LEU A 54 -11.56 -16.38 -12.18
CA LEU A 54 -12.76 -16.81 -12.90
C LEU A 54 -14.04 -16.34 -12.20
N CYS A 55 -13.93 -15.87 -10.95
CA CYS A 55 -15.04 -15.49 -10.09
C CYS A 55 -14.83 -14.08 -9.52
N MET A 56 -15.93 -13.31 -9.42
CA MET A 56 -15.97 -11.99 -8.79
C MET A 56 -15.48 -12.03 -7.33
N GLU A 57 -15.82 -13.09 -6.60
CA GLU A 57 -15.42 -13.28 -5.20
C GLU A 57 -13.88 -13.32 -5.05
N ASP A 58 -13.20 -14.04 -5.95
CA ASP A 58 -11.75 -14.19 -5.87
C ASP A 58 -11.03 -12.87 -6.16
N ALA A 59 -11.50 -12.12 -7.16
CA ALA A 59 -10.99 -10.78 -7.48
C ALA A 59 -11.21 -9.83 -6.30
N LEU A 60 -12.41 -9.83 -5.70
CA LEU A 60 -12.72 -9.04 -4.52
C LEU A 60 -11.77 -9.37 -3.35
N LYS A 61 -11.55 -10.66 -3.09
CA LYS A 61 -10.66 -11.12 -2.01
C LYS A 61 -9.21 -10.71 -2.25
N ALA A 62 -8.74 -10.80 -3.50
CA ALA A 62 -7.40 -10.37 -3.89
C ALA A 62 -7.23 -8.86 -3.70
N HIS A 63 -8.18 -8.06 -4.20
CA HIS A 63 -8.19 -6.61 -4.06
C HIS A 63 -8.18 -6.16 -2.60
N MET A 64 -9.07 -6.72 -1.77
CA MET A 64 -9.10 -6.41 -0.33
C MET A 64 -7.79 -6.78 0.38
N SER A 65 -7.18 -7.91 0.01
CA SER A 65 -5.90 -8.34 0.54
C SER A 65 -4.77 -7.40 0.14
N PHE A 66 -4.78 -6.90 -1.09
CA PHE A 66 -3.84 -5.90 -1.57
C PHE A 66 -3.99 -4.58 -0.81
N CYS A 67 -5.19 -4.01 -0.75
CA CYS A 67 -5.43 -2.74 -0.07
C CYS A 67 -5.05 -2.79 1.42
N ARG A 68 -5.29 -3.91 2.12
CA ARG A 68 -4.88 -4.08 3.53
C ARG A 68 -3.36 -3.96 3.73
N LYS A 69 -2.53 -4.43 2.79
CA LYS A 69 -1.06 -4.37 2.87
C LYS A 69 -0.52 -2.93 2.83
N TYR A 70 -1.24 -2.02 2.18
CA TYR A 70 -0.83 -0.63 1.98
C TYR A 70 -1.65 0.38 2.79
N LYS A 71 -2.40 -0.08 3.80
CA LYS A 71 -3.03 0.81 4.80
C LYS A 71 -2.01 1.59 5.64
N SER A 72 -0.73 1.23 5.60
CA SER A 72 0.33 2.01 6.22
C SER A 72 0.62 3.25 5.38
N ASN A 73 0.56 4.42 6.02
CA ASN A 73 1.02 5.67 5.42
C ASN A 73 2.44 5.45 4.86
N PRO A 74 2.71 5.72 3.57
CA PRO A 74 4.05 5.56 2.99
C PRO A 74 5.14 6.27 3.82
N ALA A 75 4.79 7.37 4.49
CA ALA A 75 5.68 8.09 5.39
C ALA A 75 6.16 7.23 6.57
N ILE A 76 5.39 6.24 7.04
CA ILE A 76 5.82 5.31 8.09
C ILE A 76 6.96 4.43 7.58
N LYS A 77 6.87 3.90 6.35
CA LYS A 77 7.96 3.11 5.75
C LYS A 77 9.22 3.94 5.55
N VAL A 78 9.06 5.22 5.15
CA VAL A 78 10.17 6.17 5.06
C VAL A 78 10.79 6.42 6.44
N ALA A 79 9.96 6.69 7.45
CA ALA A 79 10.41 6.92 8.83
C ALA A 79 11.12 5.69 9.43
N ASP A 80 10.65 4.48 9.15
CA ASP A 80 11.30 3.23 9.56
C ASP A 80 12.66 3.07 8.87
N GLY A 81 12.75 3.39 7.57
CA GLY A 81 14.01 3.44 6.85
C GLY A 81 14.99 4.42 7.51
N MET A 82 14.54 5.63 7.82
CA MET A 82 15.35 6.64 8.53
C MET A 82 15.79 6.16 9.92
N ARG A 83 14.88 5.58 10.70
CA ARG A 83 15.15 5.00 12.01
C ARG A 83 16.23 3.91 11.92
N GLN A 84 16.14 3.03 10.93
CA GLN A 84 17.13 1.97 10.72
C GLN A 84 18.50 2.52 10.33
N MET A 85 18.56 3.56 9.50
CA MET A 85 19.81 4.24 9.12
C MET A 85 20.48 4.91 10.32
N LEU A 86 19.72 5.61 11.17
CA LEU A 86 20.25 6.26 12.37
C LEU A 86 20.76 5.24 13.39
N ARG A 87 20.03 4.14 13.63
CA ARG A 87 20.44 3.06 14.53
C ARG A 87 21.73 2.37 14.07
N ARG A 88 21.85 2.06 12.77
CA ARG A 88 23.10 1.50 12.22
C ARG A 88 24.29 2.45 12.40
N ARG A 89 24.10 3.76 12.35
CA ARG A 89 25.18 4.73 12.65
C ARG A 89 25.59 4.70 14.11
N SER A 90 24.64 4.55 15.04
CA SER A 90 24.94 4.41 16.47
C SER A 90 25.80 3.17 16.76
N ASP A 91 25.50 2.04 16.13
CA ASP A 91 26.26 0.79 16.34
C ASP A 91 27.72 0.89 15.86
N LEU A 92 27.98 1.66 14.80
CA LEU A 92 29.34 1.95 14.30
C LEU A 92 30.11 2.91 15.23
N THR A 93 29.39 3.82 15.91
CA THR A 93 30.00 4.74 16.88
C THR A 93 30.25 4.07 18.24
N SER A 94 29.40 3.12 18.65
CA SER A 94 29.57 2.37 19.90
C SER A 94 30.63 1.27 19.81
N SER A 95 30.99 0.83 18.61
CA SER A 95 32.07 -0.14 18.38
C SER A 95 33.42 0.52 18.07
N SER A 96 33.53 1.85 18.18
CA SER A 96 34.80 2.58 18.06
C SER A 96 35.68 2.52 19.34
N SER A 97 35.40 1.58 20.25
CA SER A 97 36.17 1.36 21.49
C SER A 97 36.66 -0.08 21.64
N SER A 98 37.01 -0.77 20.56
CA SER A 98 37.93 -1.92 20.63
C SER A 98 38.52 -2.27 19.25
N ASN A 99 39.80 -2.62 19.28
CA ASN A 99 40.73 -2.77 18.17
C ASN A 99 40.32 -3.75 17.05
N SER A 100 40.90 -3.48 15.87
CA SER A 100 41.39 -4.40 14.83
C SER A 100 40.40 -5.28 14.06
N SER A 101 40.11 -4.92 12.81
CA SER A 101 40.72 -5.49 11.59
C SER A 101 39.80 -5.45 10.36
N ASN A 102 40.39 -5.05 9.23
CA ASN A 102 39.94 -5.19 7.85
C ASN A 102 38.80 -4.29 7.31
N SER A 103 39.12 -3.02 7.05
CA SER A 103 38.29 -2.15 6.21
C SER A 103 38.48 -2.49 4.72
N LYS A 104 37.57 -3.28 4.13
CA LYS A 104 37.29 -3.18 2.69
C LYS A 104 36.67 -1.80 2.44
N LYS A 105 37.50 -0.83 2.06
CA LYS A 105 37.08 0.50 1.59
C LYS A 105 36.21 0.32 0.35
N TYR A 106 34.89 0.39 0.51
CA TYR A 106 34.03 0.77 -0.61
C TYR A 106 34.14 2.29 -0.76
N SER A 107 34.88 2.71 -1.79
CA SER A 107 35.01 4.11 -2.19
C SER A 107 33.64 4.64 -2.63
N ARG A 108 33.23 5.77 -2.06
CA ARG A 108 32.06 6.53 -2.52
C ARG A 108 32.41 7.18 -3.86
N SER A 109 31.71 6.82 -4.93
CA SER A 109 31.80 7.54 -6.19
C SER A 109 31.22 8.94 -6.00
N THR A 110 32.07 9.96 -6.01
CA THR A 110 31.66 11.37 -6.08
C THR A 110 31.37 11.71 -7.53
N SER A 111 30.10 11.66 -7.94
CA SER A 111 29.67 12.28 -9.19
C SER A 111 29.39 13.75 -8.92
N SER A 112 30.42 14.59 -8.97
CA SER A 112 30.25 16.03 -9.08
C SER A 112 29.95 16.35 -10.54
N ILE A 113 28.68 16.59 -10.86
CA ILE A 113 28.29 17.27 -12.08
C ILE A 113 28.60 18.75 -11.89
N SER A 114 29.61 19.23 -12.60
CA SER A 114 29.88 20.66 -12.77
C SER A 114 29.09 21.11 -14.01
N TYR A 115 28.12 22.00 -13.80
CA TYR A 115 27.61 22.82 -14.92
C TYR A 115 28.50 24.06 -15.02
N TYR A 116 28.95 24.32 -16.25
CA TYR A 116 29.50 25.60 -16.68
C TYR A 116 28.47 26.73 -16.46
#